data_AF-A0A1F9B1P5-F1
#
_entry.id   AF-A0A1F9B1P5-F1
#
_cell.length_a   1.000
_cell.length_b   1.000
_cell.length_c   1.000
_cell.angle_alpha   90.00
_cell.angle_beta   90.00
_cell.angle_gamma   90.00
#
_symmetry.space_group_name_H-M   'P 1'
#
loop_
_entity.id
_entity.type
_entity.pdbx_description
1 polymer ?
#
loop_
_entity_poly.entity_id
_entity_poly.type
_entity_poly.pdbx_seq_one_letter_code
_entity_poly.pdbx_strand_id
1 'polypeptide(L)'
;MKTKWMLGLVVFAVVAFSYSIILADGGNERPDPRCEAPPAPTNNSPLIYGTFTATRFRVEGQLPKDYSIQCVLKMSRWMNKKELGKKEKEAIPQLKGNEQEIVYLHTFEKEIKEQKSLCDYSEQDLFEKYWPRPCNVEIQKKFNLEGFPILTEIKILKQSDCENEQLQAIYGSFKIRVVPMLRK
;
A
#
# COMPACT_ATOMS: atom_id res chain seq x y z
N MET A 1 -49.42 -3.41 22.79
CA MET A 1 -48.18 -4.13 23.17
C MET A 1 -47.29 -4.55 21.98
N LYS A 2 -47.17 -3.75 20.89
CA LYS A 2 -46.42 -4.16 19.67
C LYS A 2 -45.21 -3.29 19.32
N THR A 3 -45.01 -2.14 19.97
CA THR A 3 -43.96 -1.17 19.62
C THR A 3 -42.59 -1.45 20.23
N LYS A 4 -42.50 -2.20 21.34
CA LYS A 4 -41.21 -2.50 22.00
C LYS A 4 -40.36 -3.53 21.24
N TRP A 5 -40.97 -4.40 20.43
CA TRP A 5 -40.26 -5.42 19.66
C TRP A 5 -39.60 -4.88 18.38
N MET A 6 -40.20 -3.87 17.75
CA MET A 6 -39.62 -3.23 16.56
C MET A 6 -38.36 -2.42 16.87
N LEU A 7 -38.30 -1.75 18.03
CA LEU A 7 -37.11 -0.97 18.40
C LEU A 7 -35.89 -1.87 18.62
N GLY A 8 -36.07 -3.04 19.24
CA GLY A 8 -34.99 -4.00 19.49
C GLY A 8 -34.37 -4.56 18.21
N LEU A 9 -35.20 -4.85 17.20
CA LEU A 9 -34.74 -5.33 15.89
C LEU A 9 -33.95 -4.27 15.12
N VAL A 10 -34.36 -3.00 15.20
CA VAL A 10 -33.65 -1.89 14.54
C VAL A 10 -32.29 -1.64 15.19
N VAL A 11 -32.20 -1.67 16.53
CA VAL A 11 -30.92 -1.52 17.23
C VAL A 11 -29.98 -2.70 16.94
N PHE A 12 -30.50 -3.93 16.88
CA PHE A 12 -29.69 -5.11 16.53
C PHE A 12 -29.18 -5.06 15.08
N ALA A 13 -30.00 -4.58 14.14
CA ALA A 13 -29.61 -4.42 12.75
C ALA A 13 -28.53 -3.34 12.57
N VAL A 14 -28.62 -2.21 13.28
CA VAL A 14 -27.60 -1.15 13.22
C VAL A 14 -26.27 -1.61 13.80
N VAL A 15 -26.28 -2.35 14.93
CA VAL A 15 -25.06 -2.91 15.53
C VAL A 15 -24.45 -3.99 14.62
N ALA A 16 -25.25 -4.90 14.08
CA ALA A 16 -24.76 -5.95 13.17
C ALA A 16 -24.19 -5.38 11.84
N PHE A 17 -24.77 -4.30 11.30
CA PHE A 17 -24.21 -3.63 10.13
C PHE A 17 -22.92 -2.87 10.45
N SER A 18 -22.81 -2.26 11.63
CA SER A 18 -21.58 -1.56 12.04
C SER A 18 -20.37 -2.50 12.22
N TYR A 19 -20.58 -3.75 12.63
CA TYR A 19 -19.52 -4.76 12.67
C TYR A 19 -19.19 -5.36 11.29
N SER A 20 -20.14 -5.35 10.35
CA SER A 20 -19.94 -5.94 9.02
C SER A 20 -19.21 -5.02 8.04
N ILE A 21 -19.21 -3.70 8.28
CA ILE A 21 -18.53 -2.73 7.39
C ILE A 21 -17.01 -2.72 7.60
N ILE A 22 -16.49 -3.28 8.70
CA ILE A 22 -15.05 -3.38 8.96
C ILE A 22 -14.41 -4.59 8.21
N LEU A 23 -15.22 -5.45 7.59
CA LEU A 23 -14.77 -6.71 6.96
C LEU A 23 -14.51 -6.64 5.45
N ALA A 24 -14.66 -5.47 4.82
CA ALA A 24 -14.50 -5.32 3.36
C ALA A 24 -13.11 -4.84 2.91
N ASP A 25 -12.20 -4.48 3.84
CA ASP A 25 -10.87 -3.99 3.49
C ASP A 25 -9.80 -5.02 3.88
N GLY A 26 -9.28 -5.73 2.86
CA GLY A 26 -8.52 -6.98 2.97
C GLY A 26 -7.49 -7.05 4.12
N GLY A 27 -7.59 -8.11 4.94
CA GLY A 27 -6.58 -8.35 5.97
C GLY A 27 -6.89 -9.41 7.03
N ASN A 28 -7.53 -10.53 6.68
CA ASN A 28 -7.84 -11.60 7.65
C ASN A 28 -6.82 -12.76 7.65
N GLU A 29 -5.59 -12.54 7.18
CA GLU A 29 -4.50 -13.44 7.51
C GLU A 29 -4.03 -13.17 8.95
N ARG A 30 -3.95 -14.22 9.77
CA ARG A 30 -3.40 -14.11 11.12
C ARG A 30 -2.03 -13.42 11.04
N PRO A 31 -1.79 -12.35 11.82
CA PRO A 31 -0.51 -11.67 11.80
C PRO A 31 0.59 -12.67 12.16
N ASP A 32 1.70 -12.67 11.40
CA ASP A 32 2.92 -13.29 11.89
C ASP A 32 3.32 -12.51 13.14
N PRO A 33 3.41 -13.12 14.34
CA PRO A 33 3.72 -12.40 15.57
C PRO A 33 5.06 -11.66 15.51
N ARG A 34 5.96 -12.04 14.60
CA ARG A 34 7.22 -11.32 14.35
C ARG A 34 7.05 -10.00 13.59
N CYS A 35 5.89 -9.77 13.00
CA CYS A 35 5.50 -8.53 12.34
C CYS A 35 4.98 -7.46 13.31
N GLU A 36 4.66 -7.83 14.56
CA GLU A 36 4.19 -6.88 15.57
C GLU A 36 5.33 -6.02 16.12
N ALA A 37 6.56 -6.55 16.11
CA ALA A 37 7.77 -5.86 16.53
C ALA A 37 8.97 -6.27 15.66
N PRO A 38 9.01 -5.90 14.36
CA PRO A 38 10.13 -6.22 13.50
C PRO A 38 11.37 -5.43 13.94
N PRO A 39 12.59 -5.91 13.60
CA PRO A 39 13.80 -5.13 13.86
C PRO A 39 13.75 -3.78 13.14
N ALA A 40 14.42 -2.77 13.70
CA ALA A 40 14.46 -1.45 13.09
C ALA A 40 15.13 -1.50 11.70
N PRO A 41 14.53 -0.87 10.67
CA PRO A 41 15.14 -0.83 9.34
C PRO A 41 16.41 0.00 9.35
N THR A 42 17.44 -0.45 8.62
CA THR A 42 18.70 0.29 8.47
C THR A 42 18.85 0.82 7.05
N ASN A 43 19.77 1.77 6.84
CA ASN A 43 20.04 2.29 5.50
C ASN A 43 20.53 1.21 4.51
N ASN A 44 21.08 0.11 5.01
CA ASN A 44 21.58 -1.02 4.23
C ASN A 44 20.51 -2.10 3.94
N SER A 45 19.32 -1.99 4.54
CA SER A 45 18.21 -2.92 4.26
C SER A 45 17.77 -2.79 2.80
N PRO A 46 17.51 -3.91 2.09
CA PRO A 46 16.97 -3.90 0.73
C PRO A 46 15.75 -3.00 0.62
N LEU A 47 15.62 -2.31 -0.52
CA LEU A 47 14.64 -1.25 -0.69
C LEU A 47 13.71 -1.57 -1.86
N ILE A 48 12.41 -1.44 -1.60
CA ILE A 48 11.34 -1.47 -2.59
C ILE A 48 10.81 -0.04 -2.70
N TYR A 49 10.83 0.48 -3.91
CA TYR A 49 10.25 1.78 -4.21
C TYR A 49 8.85 1.59 -4.76
N GLY A 50 8.03 2.61 -4.66
CA GLY A 50 6.91 2.69 -5.58
C GLY A 50 6.19 4.01 -5.55
N THR A 51 5.17 4.07 -6.40
CA THR A 51 4.38 5.26 -6.66
C THR A 51 2.92 4.92 -6.52
N PHE A 52 2.13 5.90 -6.09
CA PHE A 52 0.68 5.77 -6.08
C PHE A 52 0.02 6.96 -6.75
N THR A 53 -1.11 6.70 -7.36
CA THR A 53 -2.05 7.69 -7.87
C THR A 53 -3.40 7.36 -7.28
N ALA A 54 -4.08 8.31 -6.65
CA ALA A 54 -5.46 8.15 -6.25
C ALA A 54 -6.34 9.20 -6.93
N THR A 55 -7.46 8.75 -7.49
CA THR A 55 -8.44 9.59 -8.18
C THR A 55 -9.85 9.20 -7.78
N ARG A 56 -10.79 10.13 -7.90
CA ARG A 56 -12.21 9.84 -7.76
C ARG A 56 -12.73 9.18 -9.05
N PHE A 57 -13.60 8.17 -8.92
CA PHE A 57 -14.15 7.47 -10.09
C PHE A 57 -15.68 7.45 -10.18
N ARG A 58 -16.40 8.00 -9.19
CA ARG A 58 -17.87 8.19 -9.23
C ARG A 58 -18.31 9.55 -8.67
N VAL A 59 -19.30 10.18 -9.33
CA VAL A 59 -19.94 11.47 -8.96
C VAL A 59 -21.41 11.41 -9.43
N GLU A 60 -22.50 11.86 -8.76
CA GLU A 60 -22.84 12.96 -7.82
C GLU A 60 -23.72 12.53 -6.63
N GLY A 61 -23.71 13.31 -5.54
CA GLY A 61 -24.63 13.23 -4.40
C GLY A 61 -24.45 12.06 -3.43
N GLN A 62 -23.60 11.08 -3.76
CA GLN A 62 -23.38 9.90 -2.94
C GLN A 62 -22.29 10.10 -1.88
N LEU A 63 -22.66 9.84 -0.63
CA LEU A 63 -21.75 9.54 0.47
C LEU A 63 -21.86 8.04 0.78
N PRO A 64 -20.75 7.32 1.03
CA PRO A 64 -19.35 7.78 0.99
C PRO A 64 -18.82 8.01 -0.45
N LYS A 65 -17.75 8.81 -0.59
CA LYS A 65 -17.02 9.05 -1.85
C LYS A 65 -16.20 7.82 -2.21
N ASP A 66 -16.20 7.43 -3.48
CA ASP A 66 -15.43 6.29 -3.98
C ASP A 66 -14.14 6.76 -4.69
N TYR A 67 -12.97 6.26 -4.25
CA TYR A 67 -11.67 6.53 -4.89
C TYR A 67 -11.02 5.25 -5.40
N SER A 68 -10.37 5.33 -6.56
CA SER A 68 -9.51 4.28 -7.11
C SER A 68 -8.07 4.69 -6.87
N ILE A 69 -7.30 3.78 -6.27
CA ILE A 69 -5.89 3.97 -5.99
C ILE A 69 -5.12 2.96 -6.83
N GLN A 70 -4.27 3.46 -7.70
CA GLN A 70 -3.33 2.65 -8.47
C GLN A 70 -1.95 2.77 -7.86
N CYS A 71 -1.38 1.64 -7.47
CA CYS A 71 -0.06 1.55 -6.87
C CYS A 71 0.87 0.74 -7.78
N VAL A 72 2.11 1.22 -7.93
CA VAL A 72 3.16 0.54 -8.68
C VAL A 72 4.37 0.35 -7.76
N LEU A 73 4.70 -0.90 -7.47
CA LEU A 73 5.84 -1.33 -6.66
C LEU A 73 6.98 -1.83 -7.55
N LYS A 74 8.19 -1.34 -7.29
CA LYS A 74 9.42 -1.66 -8.00
C LYS A 74 10.50 -2.11 -7.01
N MET A 75 10.99 -3.34 -7.19
CA MET A 75 12.19 -3.83 -6.52
C MET A 75 13.36 -3.85 -7.51
N SER A 76 14.50 -3.31 -7.07
CA SER A 76 15.71 -3.25 -7.89
C SER A 76 16.91 -3.85 -7.18
N ARG A 77 17.78 -4.54 -7.92
CA ARG A 77 19.04 -5.07 -7.41
C ARG A 77 20.20 -4.35 -8.09
N TRP A 78 21.18 -3.95 -7.28
CA TRP A 78 22.47 -3.50 -7.79
C TRP A 78 23.28 -4.72 -8.21
N MET A 79 23.60 -4.82 -9.50
CA MET A 79 24.41 -5.90 -10.03
C MET A 79 25.89 -5.49 -9.99
N ASN A 80 26.75 -6.38 -9.50
CA ASN A 80 28.20 -6.17 -9.58
C ASN A 80 28.72 -6.55 -10.98
N LYS A 81 29.83 -5.94 -11.43
CA LYS A 81 30.44 -6.22 -12.76
C LYS A 81 30.69 -7.71 -13.05
N LYS A 82 30.96 -8.53 -12.02
CA LYS A 82 31.13 -9.99 -12.15
C LYS A 82 29.84 -10.72 -12.55
N GLU A 83 28.68 -10.21 -12.17
CA GLU A 83 27.37 -10.77 -12.52
C GLU A 83 26.90 -10.30 -13.90
N LEU A 84 27.26 -9.07 -14.30
CA LEU A 84 27.05 -8.56 -15.67
C LEU A 84 27.72 -9.48 -16.70
N GLY A 85 28.99 -9.85 -16.49
CA GLY A 85 29.76 -10.66 -17.44
C GLY A 85 29.23 -12.08 -17.68
N LYS A 86 28.31 -12.58 -16.84
CA LYS A 86 27.61 -13.86 -17.08
C LYS A 86 26.35 -13.68 -17.94
N LYS A 87 25.61 -12.57 -17.79
CA LYS A 87 24.41 -12.25 -18.59
C LYS A 87 24.73 -11.60 -19.95
N GLU A 88 25.88 -10.96 -20.09
CA GLU A 88 26.34 -10.33 -21.35
C GLU A 88 26.50 -11.34 -22.51
N LYS A 89 26.63 -12.64 -22.20
CA LYS A 89 26.66 -13.70 -23.23
C LYS A 89 25.27 -14.04 -23.81
N GLU A 90 24.19 -13.53 -23.23
CA GLU A 90 22.81 -13.80 -23.66
C GLU A 90 21.99 -12.53 -23.99
N ALA A 91 22.53 -11.31 -23.83
CA ALA A 91 21.77 -10.08 -24.10
C ALA A 91 22.57 -8.96 -24.81
N ILE A 92 21.81 -8.16 -25.58
CA ILE A 92 22.19 -7.14 -26.57
C ILE A 92 23.13 -6.05 -26.00
N PRO A 93 24.12 -5.55 -26.78
CA PRO A 93 25.32 -4.89 -26.26
C PRO A 93 25.18 -3.37 -26.06
N GLN A 94 24.22 -2.91 -25.26
CA GLN A 94 23.99 -1.45 -25.06
C GLN A 94 23.97 -0.97 -23.60
N LEU A 95 24.54 -1.75 -22.67
CA LEU A 95 24.39 -1.47 -21.24
C LEU A 95 25.76 -1.37 -20.56
N LYS A 96 26.23 -0.13 -20.34
CA LYS A 96 27.49 0.22 -19.64
C LYS A 96 27.21 1.14 -18.45
N GLY A 97 27.31 0.58 -17.25
CA GLY A 97 27.28 1.30 -15.97
C GLY A 97 27.06 0.34 -14.80
N ASN A 98 27.16 0.82 -13.55
CA ASN A 98 26.61 0.10 -12.40
C ASN A 98 25.09 0.08 -12.57
N GLU A 99 24.56 -0.92 -13.27
CA GLU A 99 23.16 -0.93 -13.66
C GLU A 99 22.26 -1.50 -12.57
N GLN A 100 21.23 -0.73 -12.26
CA GLN A 100 20.15 -1.09 -11.37
C GLN A 100 19.13 -1.93 -12.17
N GLU A 101 19.22 -3.26 -12.07
CA GLU A 101 18.26 -4.14 -12.72
C GLU A 101 16.92 -4.08 -11.97
N ILE A 102 15.82 -3.88 -12.70
CA ILE A 102 14.47 -4.04 -12.15
C ILE A 102 14.22 -5.54 -12.04
N VAL A 103 14.18 -6.05 -10.81
CA VAL A 103 14.01 -7.49 -10.58
C VAL A 103 12.53 -7.84 -10.44
N TYR A 104 11.68 -6.88 -10.06
CA TYR A 104 10.25 -7.11 -9.92
C TYR A 104 9.44 -5.82 -10.05
N LEU A 105 8.31 -5.88 -10.76
CA LEU A 105 7.33 -4.82 -10.89
C LEU A 105 5.95 -5.40 -10.54
N HIS A 106 5.22 -4.76 -9.62
CA HIS A 106 3.86 -5.15 -9.26
C HIS A 106 2.94 -3.93 -9.27
N THR A 107 1.84 -4.04 -10.01
CA THR A 107 0.78 -3.04 -10.00
C THR A 107 -0.43 -3.63 -9.31
N PHE A 108 -1.04 -2.87 -8.41
CA PHE A 108 -2.32 -3.23 -7.81
C PHE A 108 -3.24 -2.01 -7.77
N GLU A 109 -4.53 -2.28 -7.89
CA GLU A 109 -5.60 -1.29 -7.78
C GLU A 109 -6.42 -1.58 -6.53
N LYS A 110 -6.78 -0.53 -5.80
CA LYS A 110 -7.61 -0.63 -4.61
C LYS A 110 -8.71 0.42 -4.67
N GLU A 111 -9.95 -0.02 -4.53
CA GLU A 111 -11.10 0.86 -4.32
C GLU A 111 -11.26 1.16 -2.83
N ILE A 112 -11.46 2.43 -2.48
CA ILE A 112 -11.72 2.86 -1.11
C ILE A 112 -12.97 3.74 -1.04
N LYS A 113 -13.69 3.64 0.08
CA LYS A 113 -14.92 4.40 0.33
C LYS A 113 -14.72 5.32 1.52
N GLU A 114 -14.80 6.63 1.30
CA GLU A 114 -14.35 7.63 2.26
C GLU A 114 -15.23 8.87 2.31
N GLN A 115 -15.26 9.55 3.45
CA GLN A 115 -15.94 10.85 3.56
C GLN A 115 -14.98 12.02 3.30
N LYS A 116 -13.68 11.84 3.60
CA LYS A 116 -12.63 12.85 3.46
C LYS A 116 -12.26 13.08 1.98
N SER A 117 -12.04 14.34 1.59
CA SER A 117 -11.52 14.67 0.24
C SER A 117 -10.08 14.20 0.07
N LEU A 118 -9.68 13.82 -1.15
CA LEU A 118 -8.30 13.42 -1.44
C LEU A 118 -7.27 14.50 -1.11
N CYS A 119 -7.60 15.77 -1.33
CA CYS A 119 -6.67 16.88 -1.05
C CYS A 119 -6.50 17.17 0.44
N ASP A 120 -7.41 16.69 1.29
CA ASP A 120 -7.30 16.86 2.75
C ASP A 120 -6.37 15.84 3.41
N TYR A 121 -5.94 14.80 2.68
CA TYR A 121 -5.04 13.77 3.22
C TYR A 121 -3.62 14.32 3.38
N SER A 122 -3.09 14.18 4.60
CA SER A 122 -1.68 14.36 4.91
C SER A 122 -0.89 13.06 4.70
N GLU A 123 0.44 13.15 4.64
CA GLU A 123 1.32 11.96 4.56
C GLU A 123 1.12 11.02 5.75
N GLN A 124 0.90 11.57 6.96
CA GLN A 124 0.62 10.79 8.16
C GLN A 124 -0.72 10.05 8.04
N ASP A 125 -1.77 10.70 7.56
CA ASP A 125 -3.08 10.06 7.33
C ASP A 125 -2.94 8.87 6.38
N LEU A 126 -2.15 9.03 5.30
CA LEU A 126 -1.91 7.97 4.33
C LEU A 126 -1.07 6.85 4.95
N PHE A 127 -0.07 7.18 5.77
CA PHE A 127 0.76 6.20 6.46
C PHE A 127 -0.09 5.31 7.38
N GLU A 128 -0.89 5.91 8.26
CA GLU A 128 -1.73 5.19 9.22
C GLU A 128 -2.79 4.33 8.50
N LYS A 129 -3.32 4.83 7.38
CA LYS A 129 -4.37 4.14 6.63
C LYS A 129 -3.88 2.97 5.79
N TYR A 130 -2.81 3.17 5.01
CA TYR A 130 -2.30 2.13 4.11
C TYR A 130 -1.27 1.22 4.77
N TRP A 131 -0.74 1.63 5.92
CA TRP A 131 0.27 0.87 6.65
C TRP A 131 -0.02 0.82 8.16
N PRO A 132 -1.21 0.31 8.55
CA PRO A 132 -1.64 0.28 9.96
C PRO A 132 -0.81 -0.67 10.83
N ARG A 133 0.02 -1.53 10.21
CA ARG A 133 0.87 -2.50 10.89
C ARG A 133 2.34 -2.19 10.63
N PRO A 134 3.25 -2.53 11.56
CA PRO A 134 4.68 -2.29 11.37
C PRO A 134 5.27 -2.97 10.13
N CYS A 135 4.71 -4.09 9.68
CA CYS A 135 5.12 -4.77 8.45
C CYS A 135 3.91 -5.21 7.59
N ASN A 136 4.14 -5.37 6.27
CA ASN A 136 3.09 -5.76 5.30
C ASN A 136 3.30 -7.19 4.77
N VAL A 137 2.53 -8.14 5.31
CA VAL A 137 2.62 -9.58 4.96
C VAL A 137 2.21 -9.85 3.51
N GLU A 138 1.30 -9.06 2.94
CA GLU A 138 0.87 -9.23 1.55
C GLU A 138 2.03 -8.94 0.59
N ILE A 139 2.74 -7.83 0.80
CA ILE A 139 3.93 -7.49 0.03
C ILE A 139 5.02 -8.52 0.23
N GLN A 140 5.19 -9.03 1.45
CA GLN A 140 6.14 -10.10 1.72
C GLN A 140 5.87 -11.33 0.85
N LYS A 141 4.62 -11.78 0.78
CA LYS A 141 4.21 -12.92 -0.03
C LYS A 141 4.31 -12.66 -1.52
N LYS A 142 3.83 -11.50 -1.99
CA LYS A 142 3.86 -11.12 -3.41
C LYS A 142 5.27 -11.04 -3.97
N PHE A 143 6.22 -10.53 -3.19
CA PHE A 143 7.60 -10.38 -3.60
C PHE A 143 8.50 -11.56 -3.17
N ASN A 144 7.92 -12.61 -2.56
CA ASN A 144 8.64 -13.77 -2.02
C ASN A 144 9.85 -13.35 -1.15
N LEU A 145 9.62 -12.43 -0.21
CA LEU A 145 10.67 -11.83 0.60
C LEU A 145 11.00 -12.69 1.83
N GLU A 146 12.29 -12.92 2.06
CA GLU A 146 12.81 -13.59 3.27
C GLU A 146 12.83 -12.68 4.51
N GLY A 147 12.23 -11.48 4.43
CA GLY A 147 12.26 -10.46 5.48
C GLY A 147 10.94 -9.72 5.62
N PHE A 148 10.87 -8.84 6.62
CA PHE A 148 9.71 -8.01 6.92
C PHE A 148 9.75 -6.71 6.10
N PRO A 149 8.81 -6.48 5.17
CA PRO A 149 8.69 -5.21 4.48
C PRO A 149 8.05 -4.17 5.40
N ILE A 150 8.80 -3.11 5.69
CA ILE A 150 8.40 -1.99 6.57
C ILE A 150 8.31 -0.73 5.72
N LEU A 151 7.18 -0.03 5.75
CA LEU A 151 7.07 1.29 5.14
C LEU A 151 7.88 2.29 5.97
N THR A 152 8.80 2.97 5.31
CA THR A 152 9.71 3.92 5.94
C THR A 152 9.49 5.36 5.49
N GLU A 153 8.82 5.53 4.35
CA GLU A 153 8.51 6.85 3.81
C GLU A 153 7.27 6.73 2.95
N ILE A 154 6.33 7.66 3.12
CA ILE A 154 5.27 7.96 2.17
C ILE A 154 5.31 9.45 1.91
N LYS A 155 5.20 9.85 0.64
CA LYS A 155 5.25 11.25 0.24
C LYS A 155 4.18 11.60 -0.76
N ILE A 156 3.51 12.72 -0.52
CA ILE A 156 2.63 13.33 -1.50
C ILE A 156 3.49 14.25 -2.37
N LEU A 157 3.61 13.91 -3.65
CA LEU A 157 4.43 14.65 -4.60
C LEU A 157 3.63 15.76 -5.29
N LYS A 158 2.35 15.49 -5.58
CA LYS A 158 1.46 16.43 -6.24
C LYS A 158 0.02 16.17 -5.82
N GLN A 159 -0.72 17.24 -5.59
CA GLN A 159 -2.18 17.23 -5.50
C GLN A 159 -2.69 18.08 -6.68
N SER A 160 -3.75 17.64 -7.35
CA SER A 160 -4.35 18.39 -8.46
C SER A 160 -5.84 18.57 -8.26
N ASP A 161 -6.35 19.67 -8.83
CA ASP A 161 -7.77 19.96 -8.96
C ASP A 161 -8.52 19.95 -7.62
N CYS A 162 -7.89 20.44 -6.55
CA CYS A 162 -8.42 20.40 -5.19
C CYS A 162 -9.72 21.18 -4.99
N GLU A 163 -9.99 22.19 -5.83
CA GLU A 163 -11.24 22.95 -5.82
C GLU A 163 -12.40 22.18 -6.48
N ASN A 164 -12.10 21.21 -7.35
CA ASN A 164 -13.10 20.41 -8.05
C ASN A 164 -13.06 18.96 -7.55
N GLU A 165 -13.97 18.62 -6.64
CA GLU A 165 -14.02 17.28 -6.05
C GLU A 165 -14.15 16.13 -7.06
N GLN A 166 -14.58 16.39 -8.30
CA GLN A 166 -14.72 15.38 -9.35
C GLN A 166 -13.39 15.03 -10.03
N LEU A 167 -12.48 16.00 -10.09
CA LEU A 167 -11.21 15.90 -10.80
C LEU A 167 -10.01 15.75 -9.85
N GLN A 168 -10.27 15.79 -8.54
CA GLN A 168 -9.25 15.63 -7.52
C GLN A 168 -8.39 14.38 -7.74
N ALA A 169 -7.08 14.60 -7.70
CA ALA A 169 -6.10 13.53 -7.73
C ALA A 169 -4.95 13.82 -6.77
N ILE A 170 -4.40 12.75 -6.21
CA ILE A 170 -3.13 12.79 -5.48
C ILE A 170 -2.15 11.83 -6.13
N TYR A 171 -0.91 12.28 -6.26
CA TYR A 171 0.21 11.52 -6.76
C TYR A 171 1.29 11.50 -5.70
N GLY A 172 1.85 10.32 -5.44
CA GLY A 172 2.85 10.17 -4.41
C GLY A 172 3.78 9.00 -4.62
N SER A 173 4.66 8.83 -3.63
CA SER A 173 5.65 7.76 -3.60
C SER A 173 5.72 7.13 -2.22
N PHE A 174 6.23 5.90 -2.16
CA PHE A 174 6.56 5.25 -0.91
C PHE A 174 7.89 4.50 -1.00
N LYS A 175 8.53 4.31 0.15
CA LYS A 175 9.75 3.51 0.31
C LYS A 175 9.55 2.46 1.38
N ILE A 176 9.78 1.21 1.01
CA ILE A 176 9.62 0.05 1.88
C ILE A 176 11.00 -0.60 2.06
N ARG A 177 11.44 -0.73 3.30
CA ARG A 177 12.68 -1.43 3.64
C ARG A 177 12.36 -2.85 4.07
N VAL A 178 13.10 -3.81 3.53
CA VAL A 178 12.96 -5.23 3.88
C VAL A 178 13.99 -5.56 4.95
N VAL A 179 13.50 -5.85 6.16
CA VAL A 179 14.35 -6.19 7.31
C VAL A 179 14.48 -7.71 7.40
N PRO A 180 15.69 -8.28 7.50
CA PRO A 180 15.85 -9.73 7.54
C PRO A 180 15.14 -10.33 8.76
N MET A 181 14.57 -11.53 8.58
CA MET A 181 14.15 -12.35 9.72
C MET A 181 15.40 -12.78 10.48
N LEU A 182 15.51 -12.41 11.76
CA LEU A 182 16.52 -13.00 12.63
C LEU A 182 16.23 -14.50 12.72
N ARG A 183 17.10 -15.33 12.14
CA ARG A 183 17.07 -16.77 12.37
C ARG A 183 17.40 -16.99 13.84
N LYS A 184 16.45 -17.53 14.60
CA LYS A 184 16.74 -18.10 15.92
C LYS A 184 17.54 -19.38 15.75
#